data_AF-A0AAP0GKX4-F1
#
_entry.id   AF-A0AAP0GKX4-F1
#
_cell.length_a   1.000
_cell.length_b   1.000
_cell.length_c   1.000
_cell.angle_alpha   90.00
_cell.angle_beta   90.00
_cell.angle_gamma   90.00
#
_symmetry.space_group_name_H-M   'P 1'
#
loop_
_entity.id
_entity.type
_entity.pdbx_description
1 polymer ?
#
loop_
_entity_poly.entity_id
_entity_poly.type
_entity_poly.pdbx_seq_one_letter_code
_entity_poly.pdbx_strand_id
1 'polypeptide(L)'
;MLIYYLSEHPSIVNFRWSHTQSWGSTWSFLFTSISAYLLLSIILNLLLFTRRRPVPLGPIPAVHSLAMAVISATIFTGILFSTAAEIRDTRWFWRRNKTTAFQWLLCLPLGTRSSGRVFFWSYIFYLTRFLHTLRTFIAILRRRRFSVFRLVNHSVVIVTSFIWLEFSQSFQILAILLTTSIYSAVYGYRFWTAIGLRGACFPFVINCQMLLLGCNLVCHMGVLMLHLKKGGCNGIGAWGFNSVLNVAVLFVFLNFYVKSRRTKRSDCVDFGCDSGVAIMELELNPVGCTKKKGI
;
A
#
# COMPACT_ATOMS: atom_id res chain seq x y z
N MET A 1 -15.47 -5.88 -23.95
CA MET A 1 -16.19 -5.00 -23.00
C MET A 1 -15.32 -4.54 -21.82
N LEU A 2 -14.73 -5.43 -21.02
CA LEU A 2 -13.97 -5.01 -19.81
C LEU A 2 -12.74 -4.14 -20.12
N ILE A 3 -11.99 -4.48 -21.18
CA ILE A 3 -10.84 -3.70 -21.65
C ILE A 3 -11.27 -2.28 -22.05
N TYR A 4 -12.41 -2.14 -22.72
CA TYR A 4 -12.92 -0.83 -23.12
C TYR A 4 -13.18 0.09 -21.91
N TYR A 5 -13.87 -0.42 -20.88
CA TYR A 5 -14.15 0.36 -19.66
C TYR A 5 -12.91 0.65 -18.79
N LEU A 6 -11.92 -0.25 -18.80
CA LEU A 6 -10.74 -0.13 -17.93
C LEU A 6 -9.56 0.58 -18.58
N SER A 7 -9.45 0.58 -19.91
CA SER A 7 -8.31 1.18 -20.61
C SER A 7 -8.69 2.16 -21.73
N GLU A 8 -9.85 2.02 -22.37
CA GLU A 8 -10.16 2.81 -23.58
C GLU A 8 -11.24 3.88 -23.36
N HIS A 9 -11.85 3.94 -22.17
CA HIS A 9 -12.85 4.95 -21.87
C HIS A 9 -12.24 6.37 -22.02
N PRO A 10 -12.91 7.32 -22.68
CA PRO A 10 -12.33 8.64 -23.02
C PRO A 10 -11.87 9.43 -21.80
N SER A 11 -12.53 9.26 -20.64
CA SER A 11 -12.11 9.85 -19.35
C SER A 11 -10.80 9.28 -18.81
N ILE A 12 -10.43 8.06 -19.19
CA ILE A 12 -9.20 7.37 -18.78
C ILE A 12 -8.05 7.73 -19.72
N VAL A 13 -8.32 7.76 -21.03
CA VAL A 13 -7.32 8.07 -22.06
C VAL A 13 -6.90 9.54 -22.01
N ASN A 14 -7.86 10.45 -21.85
CA ASN A 14 -7.61 11.89 -21.79
C ASN A 14 -7.27 12.39 -20.38
N PHE A 15 -7.06 11.49 -19.41
CA PHE A 15 -6.75 11.90 -18.05
C PHE A 15 -5.40 12.63 -18.00
N ARG A 16 -5.41 13.78 -17.33
CA ARG A 16 -4.22 14.58 -17.08
C ARG A 16 -4.19 14.99 -15.61
N TRP A 17 -3.07 14.71 -14.95
CA TRP A 17 -2.83 15.23 -13.61
C TRP A 17 -2.67 16.75 -13.70
N SER A 18 -3.56 17.50 -13.03
CA SER A 18 -3.55 18.95 -13.04
C SER A 18 -4.23 19.50 -11.79
N HIS A 19 -3.62 20.53 -11.20
CA HIS A 19 -4.16 21.21 -10.01
C HIS A 19 -5.59 21.75 -10.18
N THR A 20 -6.05 21.98 -11.41
CA THR A 20 -7.39 22.52 -11.70
C THR A 20 -8.43 21.47 -12.02
N GLN A 21 -8.03 20.27 -12.46
CA GLN A 21 -8.96 19.23 -12.93
C GLN A 21 -9.03 18.02 -12.00
N SER A 22 -7.93 17.65 -11.31
CA SER A 22 -7.92 16.49 -10.42
C SER A 22 -8.13 16.90 -8.97
N TRP A 23 -9.15 16.31 -8.34
CA TRP A 23 -9.45 16.55 -6.92
C TRP A 23 -8.31 16.02 -6.03
N GLY A 24 -7.88 16.84 -5.06
CA GLY A 24 -6.83 16.50 -4.12
C GLY A 24 -5.40 16.57 -4.67
N SER A 25 -5.20 17.26 -5.79
CA SER A 25 -3.89 17.41 -6.45
C SER A 25 -3.05 18.57 -5.93
N THR A 26 -3.54 19.35 -4.97
CA THR A 26 -2.78 20.47 -4.39
C THR A 26 -1.98 20.03 -3.16
N TRP A 27 -0.80 20.61 -3.00
CA TRP A 27 0.05 20.41 -1.82
C TRP A 27 -0.67 20.78 -0.52
N SER A 28 -1.47 21.85 -0.53
CA SER A 28 -2.29 22.25 0.62
C SER A 28 -3.30 21.16 1.00
N PHE A 29 -3.99 20.57 0.03
CA PHE A 29 -4.91 19.47 0.31
C PHE A 29 -4.21 18.25 0.92
N LEU A 30 -3.02 17.90 0.42
CA LEU A 30 -2.22 16.81 0.96
C LEU A 30 -1.88 17.03 2.45
N PHE A 31 -1.29 18.18 2.79
CA PHE A 31 -0.91 18.46 4.18
C PHE A 31 -2.13 18.62 5.09
N THR A 32 -3.19 19.30 4.63
CA THR A 32 -4.42 19.45 5.41
C THR A 32 -5.09 18.10 5.67
N SER A 33 -5.16 17.21 4.68
CA SER A 33 -5.76 15.89 4.85
C SER A 33 -4.95 14.98 5.78
N ILE A 34 -3.61 15.01 5.72
CA ILE A 34 -2.74 14.29 6.65
C ILE A 34 -2.89 14.84 8.06
N SER A 35 -2.87 16.16 8.23
CA SER A 35 -3.07 16.81 9.53
C SER A 35 -4.44 16.47 10.12
N ALA A 36 -5.50 16.56 9.32
CA ALA A 36 -6.85 16.17 9.74
C ALA A 36 -6.91 14.68 10.14
N TYR A 37 -6.26 13.80 9.38
CA TYR A 37 -6.16 12.37 9.71
C TYR A 37 -5.47 12.12 11.05
N LEU A 38 -4.35 12.79 11.32
CA LEU A 38 -3.62 12.67 12.58
C LEU A 38 -4.44 13.24 13.75
N LEU A 39 -4.99 14.44 13.60
CA LEU A 39 -5.83 15.09 14.61
C LEU A 39 -7.03 14.23 14.95
N LEU A 40 -7.78 13.75 13.94
CA LEU A 40 -8.95 12.90 14.17
C LEU A 40 -8.57 11.58 14.85
N SER A 41 -7.43 10.99 14.49
CA SER A 41 -6.92 9.76 15.13
C SER A 41 -6.57 9.98 16.60
N ILE A 42 -5.95 11.12 16.93
CA ILE A 42 -5.61 11.50 18.31
C ILE A 42 -6.88 11.78 19.11
N ILE A 43 -7.80 12.60 18.57
CA ILE A 43 -9.08 12.93 19.20
C ILE A 43 -9.89 11.66 19.48
N LEU A 44 -10.02 10.76 18.50
CA LEU A 44 -10.71 9.48 18.69
C LEU A 44 -10.05 8.64 19.79
N ASN A 45 -8.71 8.59 19.82
CA ASN A 45 -8.01 7.85 20.86
C ASN A 45 -8.26 8.44 22.26
N LEU A 46 -8.23 9.76 22.40
CA LEU A 46 -8.52 10.46 23.67
C LEU A 46 -9.97 10.22 24.12
N LEU A 47 -10.94 10.37 23.23
CA LEU A 47 -12.36 10.12 23.53
C LEU A 47 -12.62 8.67 23.95
N LEU A 48 -11.93 7.72 23.33
CA LEU A 48 -12.09 6.29 23.64
C LEU A 48 -11.31 5.85 24.86
N PHE A 49 -10.28 6.60 25.28
CA PHE A 49 -9.55 6.37 26.53
C PHE A 49 -10.49 6.52 27.75
N THR A 50 -11.41 7.48 27.71
CA THR A 50 -12.39 7.73 28.79
C THR A 50 -13.49 6.65 28.85
N ARG A 51 -13.77 5.96 27.74
CA ARG A 51 -14.83 4.94 27.69
C ARG A 51 -14.31 3.63 28.32
N ARG A 52 -15.15 2.80 28.96
CA ARG A 52 -14.72 1.49 29.54
C ARG A 52 -14.98 0.23 28.69
N ARG A 53 -15.93 0.26 27.73
CA ARG A 53 -16.22 -0.88 26.83
C ARG A 53 -15.81 -0.63 25.36
N PRO A 54 -15.30 -1.65 24.62
CA PRO A 54 -15.02 -1.54 23.19
C PRO A 54 -16.32 -1.38 22.39
N VAL A 55 -16.25 -0.70 21.24
CA VAL A 55 -17.43 -0.48 20.38
C VAL A 55 -17.69 -1.72 19.53
N PRO A 56 -18.89 -2.33 19.58
CA PRO A 56 -19.25 -3.44 18.72
C PRO A 56 -19.47 -2.94 17.29
N LEU A 57 -18.43 -2.97 16.46
CA LEU A 57 -18.47 -2.49 15.06
C LEU A 57 -19.19 -3.44 14.09
N GLY A 58 -19.87 -4.48 14.57
CA GLY A 58 -20.63 -5.41 13.73
C GLY A 58 -19.86 -5.90 12.48
N PRO A 59 -20.51 -5.99 11.30
CA PRO A 59 -19.88 -6.44 10.05
C PRO A 59 -19.05 -5.36 9.33
N ILE A 60 -18.97 -4.13 9.86
CA ILE A 60 -18.27 -3.00 9.21
C ILE A 60 -16.83 -3.34 8.78
N PRO A 61 -15.99 -4.00 9.61
CA PRO A 61 -14.64 -4.35 9.22
C PRO A 61 -14.58 -5.38 8.07
N ALA A 62 -15.58 -6.26 7.97
CA ALA A 62 -15.67 -7.27 6.92
C ALA A 62 -16.05 -6.62 5.58
N VAL A 63 -17.09 -5.77 5.58
CA VAL A 63 -17.50 -5.00 4.41
C VAL A 63 -16.38 -4.11 3.90
N HIS A 64 -15.69 -3.41 4.80
CA HIS A 64 -14.52 -2.62 4.42
C HIS A 64 -13.42 -3.49 3.80
N SER A 65 -13.12 -4.66 4.37
CA SER A 65 -12.09 -5.55 3.80
C SER A 65 -12.47 -6.06 2.42
N LEU A 66 -13.75 -6.38 2.18
CA LEU A 66 -14.25 -6.75 0.85
C LEU A 66 -14.09 -5.60 -0.14
N ALA A 67 -14.54 -4.40 0.22
CA ALA A 67 -14.43 -3.21 -0.63
C ALA A 67 -12.97 -2.94 -1.02
N MET A 68 -12.04 -3.03 -0.06
CA MET A 68 -10.61 -2.83 -0.33
C MET A 68 -10.02 -3.92 -1.22
N ALA A 69 -10.47 -5.17 -1.10
CA ALA A 69 -10.04 -6.25 -1.97
C ALA A 69 -10.51 -6.03 -3.42
N VAL A 70 -11.78 -5.69 -3.61
CA VAL A 70 -12.37 -5.39 -4.93
C VAL A 70 -11.68 -4.20 -5.57
N ILE A 71 -11.55 -3.08 -4.85
CA ILE A 71 -10.86 -1.88 -5.37
C ILE A 71 -9.41 -2.20 -5.75
N SER A 72 -8.70 -2.98 -4.93
CA SER A 72 -7.31 -3.37 -5.23
C SER A 72 -7.23 -4.24 -6.48
N ALA A 73 -8.15 -5.19 -6.67
CA ALA A 73 -8.23 -6.02 -7.87
C ALA A 73 -8.56 -5.19 -9.13
N THR A 74 -9.46 -4.21 -9.01
CA THR A 74 -9.80 -3.30 -10.11
C THR A 74 -8.62 -2.42 -10.51
N ILE A 75 -7.87 -1.88 -9.54
CA ILE A 75 -6.65 -1.09 -9.84
C ILE A 75 -5.57 -1.97 -10.47
N PHE A 76 -5.37 -3.18 -9.94
CA PHE A 76 -4.39 -4.12 -10.48
C PHE A 76 -4.67 -4.44 -11.95
N THR A 77 -5.92 -4.82 -12.26
CA THR A 77 -6.34 -5.13 -13.63
C THR A 77 -6.31 -3.90 -14.53
N GLY A 78 -6.74 -2.74 -14.02
CA GLY A 78 -6.69 -1.46 -14.71
C GLY A 78 -5.27 -1.04 -15.11
N ILE A 79 -4.31 -1.11 -14.18
CA ILE A 79 -2.90 -0.82 -14.49
C ILE A 79 -2.31 -1.88 -15.42
N LEU A 80 -2.63 -3.16 -15.21
CA LEU A 80 -2.10 -4.23 -16.04
C LEU A 80 -2.52 -4.06 -17.50
N PHE A 81 -3.81 -3.80 -17.76
CA PHE A 81 -4.32 -3.57 -19.11
C PHE A 81 -3.83 -2.25 -19.69
N SER A 82 -3.81 -1.16 -18.91
CA SER A 82 -3.27 0.13 -19.37
C SER A 82 -1.79 0.00 -19.76
N THR A 83 -1.01 -0.71 -18.95
CA THR A 83 0.41 -0.98 -19.21
C THR A 83 0.57 -1.86 -20.45
N ALA A 84 -0.23 -2.92 -20.60
CA ALA A 84 -0.17 -3.79 -21.77
C ALA A 84 -0.53 -3.03 -23.06
N ALA A 85 -1.50 -2.11 -23.00
CA ALA A 85 -1.87 -1.26 -24.11
C ALA A 85 -0.75 -0.26 -24.47
N GLU A 86 -0.17 0.43 -23.48
CA GLU A 86 0.99 1.31 -23.71
C GLU A 86 2.20 0.56 -24.30
N ILE A 87 2.48 -0.66 -23.83
CA ILE A 87 3.56 -1.51 -24.37
C ILE A 87 3.26 -1.91 -25.82
N ARG A 88 2.00 -2.21 -26.14
CA ARG A 88 1.58 -2.58 -27.50
C ARG A 88 1.73 -1.39 -28.46
N ASP A 89 1.27 -0.22 -28.05
CA ASP A 89 1.27 0.99 -28.87
C ASP A 89 2.70 1.52 -29.08
N THR A 90 3.56 1.40 -28.07
CA THR A 90 4.95 1.83 -28.16
C THR A 90 5.89 0.77 -28.73
N ARG A 91 5.42 -0.46 -29.03
CA ARG A 91 6.25 -1.60 -29.47
C ARG A 91 7.25 -1.28 -30.60
N TRP A 92 6.89 -0.39 -31.53
CA TRP A 92 7.78 0.05 -32.60
C TRP A 92 9.01 0.84 -32.10
N PHE A 93 8.83 1.70 -31.10
CA PHE A 93 9.91 2.46 -30.44
C PHE A 93 10.88 1.53 -29.70
N TRP A 94 10.33 0.50 -29.05
CA TRP A 94 11.08 -0.51 -28.29
C TRP A 94 11.99 -1.39 -29.15
N ARG A 95 11.49 -1.77 -30.34
CA ARG A 95 12.27 -2.56 -31.31
C ARG A 95 13.51 -1.82 -31.80
N ARG A 96 13.46 -0.48 -31.86
CA ARG A 96 14.57 0.37 -32.29
C ARG A 96 15.61 0.62 -31.19
N ASN A 97 15.21 0.62 -29.91
CA ASN A 97 16.08 1.00 -28.80
C ASN A 97 16.60 -0.18 -27.94
N LYS A 98 16.30 -1.43 -28.32
CA LYS A 98 16.69 -2.68 -27.59
C LYS A 98 16.38 -2.65 -26.07
N THR A 99 15.35 -1.91 -25.66
CA THR A 99 14.90 -1.92 -24.27
C THR A 99 13.97 -3.11 -24.03
N THR A 100 13.93 -3.68 -22.82
CA THR A 100 12.97 -4.75 -22.43
C THR A 100 11.78 -4.21 -21.62
N ALA A 101 10.55 -4.71 -21.82
CA ALA A 101 9.31 -4.18 -21.20
C ALA A 101 9.48 -3.76 -19.72
N PHE A 102 10.18 -4.59 -18.96
CA PHE A 102 10.53 -4.36 -17.55
C PHE A 102 11.42 -3.14 -17.31
N GLN A 103 12.38 -2.83 -18.19
CA GLN A 103 13.26 -1.66 -18.04
C GLN A 103 12.52 -0.33 -18.14
N TRP A 104 11.46 -0.22 -18.93
CA TRP A 104 10.64 1.00 -19.01
C TRP A 104 9.71 1.14 -17.81
N LEU A 105 9.19 0.02 -17.30
CA LEU A 105 8.44 0.00 -16.04
C LEU A 105 9.29 0.46 -14.85
N LEU A 106 10.59 0.17 -14.90
CA LEU A 106 11.55 0.60 -13.88
C LEU A 106 12.06 2.02 -14.11
N CYS A 107 12.22 2.46 -15.36
CA CYS A 107 12.79 3.77 -15.71
C CYS A 107 11.98 4.40 -16.85
N LEU A 108 11.11 5.37 -16.49
CA LEU A 108 10.36 6.14 -17.47
C LEU A 108 11.29 7.14 -18.16
N PRO A 109 11.13 7.36 -19.49
CA PRO A 109 11.93 8.33 -20.22
C PRO A 109 11.73 9.75 -19.67
N LEU A 110 12.80 10.55 -19.73
CA LEU A 110 12.79 11.94 -19.29
C LEU A 110 11.74 12.74 -20.07
N GLY A 111 10.99 13.61 -19.37
CA GLY A 111 9.95 14.44 -19.99
C GLY A 111 8.61 13.73 -20.22
N THR A 112 8.39 12.54 -19.63
CA THR A 112 7.05 11.92 -19.66
C THR A 112 6.05 12.86 -18.97
N ARG A 113 5.02 13.29 -19.70
CA ARG A 113 3.91 14.08 -19.14
C ARG A 113 3.08 13.17 -18.23
N SER A 114 2.62 13.68 -17.08
CA SER A 114 1.69 13.01 -16.15
C SER A 114 0.27 12.86 -16.74
N SER A 115 0.16 12.21 -17.90
CA SER A 115 -1.06 12.09 -18.67
C SER A 115 -1.17 10.71 -19.30
N GLY A 116 -2.40 10.20 -19.39
CA GLY A 116 -2.71 8.91 -19.98
C GLY A 116 -3.20 7.86 -18.99
N ARG A 117 -3.48 6.67 -19.54
CA ARG A 117 -4.23 5.58 -18.90
C ARG A 117 -3.62 5.12 -17.58
N VAL A 118 -2.29 5.05 -17.54
CA VAL A 118 -1.54 4.60 -16.36
C VAL A 118 -1.61 5.60 -15.20
N PHE A 119 -1.63 6.91 -15.51
CA PHE A 119 -1.74 7.96 -14.50
C PHE A 119 -3.15 8.04 -13.90
N PHE A 120 -4.19 7.73 -14.68
CA PHE A 120 -5.56 7.61 -14.17
C PHE A 120 -5.65 6.56 -13.06
N TRP A 121 -5.16 5.35 -13.31
CA TRP A 121 -5.20 4.29 -12.31
C TRP A 121 -4.29 4.55 -11.11
N SER A 122 -3.20 5.28 -11.33
CA SER A 122 -2.34 5.76 -10.24
C SER A 122 -3.05 6.80 -9.37
N TYR A 123 -3.90 7.64 -9.97
CA TYR A 123 -4.77 8.56 -9.24
C TYR A 123 -5.84 7.81 -8.43
N ILE A 124 -6.47 6.79 -9.00
CA ILE A 124 -7.39 5.92 -8.24
C ILE A 124 -6.66 5.21 -7.09
N PHE A 125 -5.41 4.78 -7.30
CA PHE A 125 -4.57 4.22 -6.25
C PHE A 125 -4.29 5.23 -5.12
N TYR A 126 -4.00 6.49 -5.47
CA TYR A 126 -3.85 7.60 -4.52
C TYR A 126 -5.12 7.81 -3.69
N LEU A 127 -6.29 7.89 -4.34
CA LEU A 127 -7.58 8.02 -3.64
C LEU A 127 -7.84 6.85 -2.69
N THR A 128 -7.47 5.64 -3.11
CA THR A 128 -7.61 4.43 -2.29
C THR A 128 -6.77 4.49 -1.01
N ARG A 129 -5.68 5.28 -0.97
CA ARG A 129 -4.88 5.48 0.26
C ARG A 129 -5.70 6.13 1.38
N PHE A 130 -6.61 7.04 1.04
CA PHE A 130 -7.54 7.62 2.01
C PHE A 130 -8.57 6.59 2.50
N LEU A 131 -9.02 5.67 1.65
CA LEU A 131 -9.87 4.57 2.11
C LEU A 131 -9.11 3.64 3.06
N HIS A 132 -7.81 3.41 2.85
CA HIS A 132 -7.00 2.63 3.79
C HIS A 132 -6.86 3.28 5.17
N THR A 133 -6.93 4.61 5.31
CA THR A 133 -6.90 5.25 6.63
C THR A 133 -8.16 4.95 7.45
N LEU A 134 -9.29 4.65 6.81
CA LEU A 134 -10.50 4.19 7.53
C LEU A 134 -10.24 2.95 8.39
N ARG A 135 -9.32 2.10 7.96
CA ARG A 135 -8.91 0.93 8.73
C ARG A 135 -8.29 1.31 10.08
N THR A 136 -7.55 2.41 10.16
CA THR A 136 -6.95 2.85 11.43
C THR A 136 -8.03 3.35 12.37
N PHE A 137 -9.02 4.08 11.87
CA PHE A 137 -10.20 4.47 12.65
C PHE A 137 -10.99 3.27 13.17
N ILE A 138 -11.29 2.29 12.31
CA ILE A 138 -11.95 1.03 12.70
C ILE A 138 -11.14 0.29 13.77
N ALA A 139 -9.81 0.24 13.62
CA ALA A 139 -8.93 -0.42 14.58
C ALA A 139 -8.89 0.29 15.94
N ILE A 140 -8.84 1.62 15.94
CA ILE A 140 -8.88 2.47 17.15
C ILE A 140 -10.22 2.25 17.87
N LEU A 141 -11.34 2.30 17.15
CA LEU A 141 -12.69 2.09 17.70
C LEU A 141 -12.88 0.68 18.30
N ARG A 142 -12.34 -0.36 17.64
CA ARG A 142 -12.52 -1.75 18.07
C ARG A 142 -11.63 -2.15 19.25
N ARG A 143 -10.36 -1.74 19.22
CA ARG A 143 -9.32 -2.33 20.08
C ARG A 143 -8.62 -1.33 21.00
N ARG A 144 -8.94 -0.03 20.91
CA ARG A 144 -8.32 1.04 21.72
C ARG A 144 -6.80 1.06 21.68
N ARG A 145 -6.20 0.57 20.60
CA ARG A 145 -4.75 0.54 20.47
C ARG A 145 -4.32 1.52 19.41
N PHE A 146 -3.89 2.67 19.89
CA PHE A 146 -3.18 3.67 19.11
C PHE A 146 -1.79 3.14 18.74
N SER A 147 -1.45 3.20 17.45
CA SER A 147 -0.14 2.75 16.97
C SER A 147 0.45 3.84 16.09
N VAL A 148 1.47 4.51 16.64
CA VAL A 148 2.21 5.57 15.93
C VAL A 148 2.80 5.04 14.63
N PHE A 149 3.37 3.82 14.65
CA PHE A 149 3.89 3.19 13.43
C PHE A 149 2.84 3.06 12.33
N ARG A 150 1.62 2.65 12.69
CA ARG A 150 0.52 2.53 11.72
C ARG A 150 0.17 3.90 11.14
N LEU A 151 0.10 4.96 11.95
CA LEU A 151 -0.17 6.32 11.50
C LEU A 151 0.90 6.82 10.54
N VAL A 152 2.17 6.75 10.95
CA VAL A 152 3.33 7.18 10.16
C VAL A 152 3.38 6.42 8.83
N ASN A 153 3.20 5.10 8.85
CA ASN A 153 3.21 4.30 7.62
C ASN A 153 2.09 4.71 6.64
N HIS A 154 0.86 4.93 7.11
CA HIS A 154 -0.22 5.38 6.21
C HIS A 154 0.04 6.78 5.68
N SER A 155 0.53 7.71 6.50
CA SER A 155 0.89 9.07 6.07
C SER A 155 2.01 9.05 5.03
N VAL A 156 3.08 8.30 5.27
CA VAL A 156 4.19 8.14 4.32
C VAL A 156 3.69 7.60 2.99
N VAL A 157 2.86 6.56 2.99
CA VAL A 157 2.31 5.99 1.76
C VAL A 157 1.42 7.00 0.99
N ILE A 158 0.65 7.84 1.69
CA ILE A 158 -0.14 8.92 1.05
C ILE A 158 0.79 9.94 0.39
N VAL A 159 1.82 10.42 1.09
CA VAL A 159 2.81 11.37 0.56
C VAL A 159 3.55 10.78 -0.64
N THR A 160 4.02 9.54 -0.51
CA THR A 160 4.70 8.84 -1.59
C THR A 160 3.82 8.70 -2.83
N SER A 161 2.53 8.36 -2.66
CA SER A 161 1.58 8.23 -3.78
C SER A 161 1.30 9.57 -4.47
N PHE A 162 1.29 10.67 -3.73
CA PHE A 162 1.15 12.02 -4.29
C PHE A 162 2.40 12.42 -5.10
N ILE A 163 3.58 12.21 -4.53
CA ILE A 163 4.88 12.51 -5.17
C ILE A 163 5.04 11.71 -6.47
N TRP A 164 4.56 10.46 -6.50
CA TRP A 164 4.55 9.64 -7.71
C TRP A 164 3.81 10.34 -8.85
N LEU A 165 2.60 10.85 -8.60
CA LEU A 165 1.79 11.54 -9.61
C LEU A 165 2.40 12.89 -10.03
N GLU A 166 2.90 13.66 -9.07
CA GLU A 166 3.44 15.00 -9.32
C GLU A 166 4.69 14.97 -10.19
N PHE A 167 5.65 14.10 -9.86
CA PHE A 167 6.93 14.01 -10.56
C PHE A 167 7.00 12.89 -11.60
N SER A 168 5.87 12.20 -11.85
CA SER A 168 5.80 11.04 -12.74
C SER A 168 6.94 10.06 -12.49
N GLN A 169 7.05 9.66 -11.23
CA GLN A 169 8.23 8.99 -10.71
C GLN A 169 8.42 7.62 -11.39
N SER A 170 9.65 7.36 -11.82
CA SER A 170 10.09 6.01 -12.19
C SER A 170 9.83 5.02 -11.05
N PHE A 171 9.52 3.76 -11.37
CA PHE A 171 9.08 2.68 -10.45
C PHE A 171 7.60 2.67 -10.04
N GLN A 172 6.86 3.77 -10.20
CA GLN A 172 5.46 3.88 -9.77
C GLN A 172 4.56 2.73 -10.25
N ILE A 173 4.61 2.37 -11.54
CA ILE A 173 3.72 1.37 -12.14
C ILE A 173 3.93 -0.01 -11.51
N LEU A 174 5.19 -0.43 -11.41
CA LEU A 174 5.55 -1.73 -10.85
C LEU A 174 5.23 -1.80 -9.35
N ALA A 175 5.49 -0.72 -8.61
CA ALA A 175 5.16 -0.61 -7.20
C ALA A 175 3.64 -0.73 -6.95
N ILE A 176 2.82 -0.08 -7.79
CA ILE A 176 1.36 -0.20 -7.69
C ILE A 176 0.90 -1.62 -8.02
N LEU A 177 1.41 -2.25 -9.10
CA LEU A 177 1.06 -3.62 -9.46
C LEU A 177 1.36 -4.62 -8.33
N LEU A 178 2.56 -4.56 -7.77
CA LEU A 178 2.96 -5.44 -6.65
C LEU A 178 2.09 -5.18 -5.41
N THR A 179 1.89 -3.92 -5.05
CA THR A 179 1.12 -3.54 -3.86
C THR A 179 -0.34 -3.93 -3.98
N THR A 180 -0.97 -3.68 -5.11
CA THR A 180 -2.40 -3.97 -5.34
C THR A 180 -2.66 -5.48 -5.45
N SER A 181 -1.74 -6.25 -6.03
CA SER A 181 -1.80 -7.71 -6.04
C SER A 181 -1.79 -8.28 -4.61
N ILE A 182 -0.81 -7.87 -3.81
CA ILE A 182 -0.68 -8.32 -2.41
C ILE A 182 -1.86 -7.85 -1.55
N TYR A 183 -2.33 -6.62 -1.76
CA TYR A 183 -3.50 -6.12 -1.02
C TYR A 183 -4.79 -6.87 -1.39
N SER A 184 -5.01 -7.16 -2.67
CA SER A 184 -6.16 -8.01 -3.06
C SER A 184 -6.15 -9.34 -2.31
N ALA A 185 -5.01 -10.03 -2.26
CA ALA A 185 -4.85 -11.30 -1.55
C ALA A 185 -5.03 -11.15 -0.02
N VAL A 186 -4.38 -10.16 0.60
CA VAL A 186 -4.42 -9.94 2.06
C VAL A 186 -5.81 -9.53 2.53
N TYR A 187 -6.47 -8.60 1.84
CA TYR A 187 -7.82 -8.15 2.21
C TYR A 187 -8.89 -9.19 1.88
N GLY A 188 -8.73 -9.93 0.78
CA GLY A 188 -9.57 -11.09 0.47
C GLY A 188 -9.48 -12.16 1.55
N TYR A 189 -8.26 -12.51 2.00
CA TYR A 189 -8.06 -13.44 3.11
C TYR A 189 -8.66 -12.95 4.44
N ARG A 190 -8.62 -11.64 4.72
CA ARG A 190 -9.27 -11.07 5.90
C ARG A 190 -10.79 -11.12 5.83
N PHE A 191 -11.36 -10.90 4.65
CA PHE A 191 -12.80 -11.05 4.45
C PHE A 191 -13.24 -12.51 4.60
N TRP A 192 -12.48 -13.43 3.98
CA TRP A 192 -12.67 -14.88 4.10
C TRP A 192 -12.73 -15.33 5.57
N THR A 193 -11.72 -14.94 6.35
CA THR A 193 -11.68 -15.27 7.79
C THR A 193 -12.75 -14.54 8.61
N ALA A 194 -13.20 -13.35 8.20
CA ALA A 194 -14.25 -12.60 8.88
C ALA A 194 -15.66 -13.21 8.73
N ILE A 195 -15.91 -13.95 7.64
CA ILE A 195 -17.17 -14.71 7.44
C ILE A 195 -17.21 -16.00 8.27
N GLY A 196 -16.12 -16.35 8.96
CA GLY A 196 -16.04 -17.56 9.78
C GLY A 196 -15.51 -18.78 9.00
N LEU A 197 -15.01 -18.59 7.79
CA LEU A 197 -14.29 -19.65 7.06
C LEU A 197 -12.91 -19.88 7.70
N ARG A 198 -12.43 -21.12 7.61
CA ARG A 198 -11.20 -21.57 8.26
C ARG A 198 -9.99 -20.75 7.77
N GLY A 199 -9.27 -20.14 8.72
CA GLY A 199 -8.01 -19.45 8.44
C GLY A 199 -6.88 -20.43 8.12
N ALA A 200 -5.90 -19.96 7.35
CA ALA A 200 -4.65 -20.67 7.13
C ALA A 200 -3.87 -20.80 8.44
N CYS A 201 -3.27 -21.97 8.68
CA CYS A 201 -2.50 -22.24 9.91
C CYS A 201 -1.07 -21.67 9.87
N PHE A 202 -0.74 -20.89 8.84
CA PHE A 202 0.53 -20.19 8.70
C PHE A 202 0.28 -18.68 8.60
N PRO A 203 1.25 -17.81 8.98
CA PRO A 203 1.08 -16.36 9.01
C PRO A 203 1.09 -15.75 7.60
N PHE A 204 0.06 -16.06 6.80
CA PHE A 204 -0.10 -15.68 5.39
C PHE A 204 0.09 -14.18 5.16
N VAL A 205 -0.61 -13.34 5.94
CA VAL A 205 -0.58 -11.88 5.80
C VAL A 205 0.83 -11.31 5.92
N ILE A 206 1.61 -11.80 6.89
CA ILE A 206 2.97 -11.31 7.15
C ILE A 206 3.93 -11.82 6.07
N ASN A 207 3.79 -13.07 5.63
CA ASN A 207 4.60 -13.59 4.54
C ASN A 207 4.37 -12.79 3.25
N CYS A 208 3.12 -12.45 2.93
CA CYS A 208 2.80 -11.58 1.80
C CYS A 208 3.37 -10.17 1.95
N GLN A 209 3.33 -9.59 3.15
CA GLN A 209 3.93 -8.28 3.42
C GLN A 209 5.47 -8.31 3.30
N MET A 210 6.12 -9.36 3.81
CA MET A 210 7.57 -9.56 3.67
C MET A 210 7.96 -9.72 2.20
N LEU A 211 7.19 -10.49 1.43
CA LEU A 211 7.39 -10.63 0.00
C LEU A 211 7.26 -9.29 -0.73
N LEU A 212 6.19 -8.54 -0.46
CA LEU A 212 5.98 -7.21 -1.04
C LEU A 212 7.17 -6.28 -0.77
N LEU A 213 7.61 -6.26 0.49
CA LEU A 213 8.69 -5.41 0.94
C LEU A 213 10.02 -5.79 0.29
N GLY A 214 10.34 -7.09 0.22
CA GLY A 214 11.52 -7.60 -0.47
C GLY A 214 11.51 -7.30 -1.96
N CYS A 215 10.37 -7.53 -2.64
CA CYS A 215 10.23 -7.20 -4.06
C CYS A 215 10.39 -5.70 -4.33
N ASN A 216 9.80 -4.83 -3.49
CA ASN A 216 9.98 -3.38 -3.62
C ASN A 216 11.45 -2.98 -3.45
N LEU A 217 12.15 -3.52 -2.45
CA LEU A 217 13.58 -3.23 -2.21
C LEU A 217 14.44 -3.62 -3.42
N VAL A 218 14.26 -4.83 -3.95
CA VAL A 218 15.00 -5.30 -5.14
C VAL A 218 14.71 -4.40 -6.34
N CYS A 219 13.46 -3.99 -6.54
CA CYS A 219 13.10 -3.10 -7.63
C CYS A 219 13.70 -1.70 -7.48
N HIS A 220 13.74 -1.15 -6.25
CA HIS A 220 14.43 0.11 -5.97
C HIS A 220 15.91 0.04 -6.35
N MET A 221 16.60 -1.06 -6.01
CA MET A 221 17.99 -1.29 -6.44
C MET A 221 18.12 -1.37 -7.97
N GLY A 222 17.16 -2.01 -8.65
CA GLY A 222 17.12 -2.09 -10.11
C GLY A 222 16.99 -0.72 -10.78
N VAL A 223 16.17 0.18 -10.23
CA VAL A 223 16.00 1.57 -10.71
C VAL A 223 17.32 2.33 -10.59
N LEU A 224 18.00 2.23 -9.44
CA LEU A 224 19.28 2.88 -9.21
C LEU A 224 20.34 2.40 -10.22
N MET A 225 20.43 1.09 -10.45
CA MET A 225 21.36 0.52 -11.42
C MET A 225 21.05 1.00 -12.85
N LEU A 226 19.77 1.06 -13.24
CA LEU A 226 19.37 1.52 -14.57
C LEU A 226 19.62 3.01 -14.77
N HIS A 227 19.40 3.82 -13.73
CA HIS A 227 19.68 5.25 -13.75
C HIS A 227 21.16 5.53 -14.05
N LEU A 228 22.06 4.84 -13.35
CA LEU A 228 23.50 4.97 -13.54
C LEU A 228 23.96 4.50 -14.93
N LYS A 229 23.31 3.47 -15.49
CA LYS A 229 23.69 2.90 -16.80
C LYS A 229 23.11 3.66 -18.01
N LYS A 230 21.96 4.33 -17.88
CA LYS A 230 21.23 4.94 -19.01
C LYS A 230 21.22 6.48 -19.00
N GLY A 231 21.89 7.13 -18.06
CA GLY A 231 22.06 8.59 -18.06
C GLY A 231 20.85 9.39 -17.60
N GLY A 232 19.93 8.79 -16.83
CA GLY A 232 18.79 9.50 -16.25
C GLY A 232 17.47 8.73 -16.31
N CYS A 233 16.65 8.87 -15.27
CA CYS A 233 15.26 8.39 -15.22
C CYS A 233 14.38 9.54 -14.70
N ASN A 234 13.14 9.60 -15.16
CA ASN A 234 12.25 10.67 -14.72
C ASN A 234 11.96 10.60 -13.21
N GLY A 235 11.93 11.77 -12.56
CA GLY A 235 11.61 11.89 -11.14
C GLY A 235 12.66 11.33 -10.17
N ILE A 236 13.96 11.37 -10.51
CA ILE A 236 15.02 10.79 -9.66
C ILE A 236 15.13 11.44 -8.26
N GLY A 237 14.92 12.76 -8.15
CA GLY A 237 14.91 13.45 -6.86
C GLY A 237 13.76 13.01 -5.97
N ALA A 238 12.56 12.90 -6.56
CA ALA A 238 11.37 12.35 -5.90
C ALA A 238 11.55 10.89 -5.48
N TRP A 239 12.18 10.07 -6.34
CA TRP A 239 12.54 8.70 -6.02
C TRP A 239 13.49 8.61 -4.82
N GLY A 240 14.50 9.48 -4.74
CA GLY A 240 15.43 9.53 -3.61
C GLY A 240 14.71 9.82 -2.29
N PHE A 241 13.87 10.85 -2.27
CA PHE A 241 13.05 11.18 -1.10
C PHE A 241 12.13 10.03 -0.68
N ASN A 242 11.42 9.43 -1.64
CA ASN A 242 10.56 8.27 -1.36
C ASN A 242 11.35 7.06 -0.88
N SER A 243 12.56 6.82 -1.40
CA SER A 243 13.42 5.73 -0.95
C SER A 243 13.83 5.92 0.51
N VAL A 244 14.21 7.14 0.92
CA VAL A 244 14.54 7.45 2.32
C VAL A 244 13.34 7.19 3.24
N LEU A 245 12.16 7.67 2.86
CA LEU A 245 10.94 7.44 3.65
C LEU A 245 10.60 5.94 3.78
N ASN A 246 10.71 5.18 2.68
CA ASN A 246 10.45 3.74 2.70
C ASN A 246 11.49 2.97 3.53
N VAL A 247 12.77 3.36 3.48
CA VAL A 247 13.83 2.77 4.31
C VAL A 247 13.59 3.07 5.79
N ALA A 248 13.18 4.28 6.14
CA ALA A 248 12.86 4.64 7.53
C ALA A 248 11.68 3.80 8.07
N VAL A 249 10.60 3.66 7.30
CA VAL A 249 9.46 2.81 7.66
C VAL A 249 9.87 1.34 7.79
N LEU A 250 10.66 0.84 6.83
CA LEU A 250 11.20 -0.52 6.85
C LEU A 250 12.03 -0.78 8.11
N PHE A 251 12.92 0.13 8.45
CA PHE A 251 13.76 0.02 9.64
C PHE A 251 12.91 -0.11 10.91
N VAL A 252 11.90 0.76 11.05
CA VAL A 252 10.97 0.71 12.19
C VAL A 252 10.18 -0.61 12.20
N PHE A 253 9.69 -1.07 11.04
CA PHE A 253 8.99 -2.34 10.91
C PHE A 253 9.85 -3.53 11.34
N LEU A 254 11.09 -3.61 10.86
CA LEU A 254 12.04 -4.68 11.21
C LEU A 254 12.40 -4.65 12.69
N ASN A 255 12.57 -3.47 13.27
CA ASN A 255 12.85 -3.33 14.69
C ASN A 255 11.70 -3.91 15.54
N PHE A 256 10.46 -3.55 15.23
CA PHE A 256 9.28 -4.14 15.88
C PHE A 256 9.16 -5.64 15.65
N TYR A 257 9.46 -6.09 14.43
CA TYR A 257 9.41 -7.50 14.05
C TYR A 257 10.42 -8.34 14.82
N VAL A 258 11.68 -7.90 14.89
CA VAL A 258 12.75 -8.57 15.64
C VAL A 258 12.45 -8.53 17.13
N LYS A 259 11.98 -7.40 17.68
CA LYS A 259 11.57 -7.29 19.09
C LYS A 259 10.48 -8.31 19.41
N SER A 260 9.41 -8.38 18.62
CA SER A 260 8.33 -9.34 18.81
C SER A 260 8.79 -10.80 18.68
N ARG A 261 9.70 -11.12 17.75
CA ARG A 261 10.27 -12.47 17.61
C ARG A 261 11.16 -12.87 18.79
N ARG A 262 11.92 -11.91 19.36
CA ARG A 262 12.73 -12.13 20.57
C ARG A 262 11.85 -12.30 21.80
N THR A 263 10.84 -11.44 21.97
CA THR A 263 9.84 -11.56 23.04
C THR A 263 9.10 -12.89 23.00
N LYS A 264 8.64 -13.34 21.84
CA LYS A 264 7.98 -14.66 21.71
C LYS A 264 8.89 -15.83 22.10
N ARG A 265 10.21 -15.62 22.09
CA ARG A 265 11.21 -16.59 22.58
C ARG A 265 11.47 -16.46 24.08
N SER A 266 11.25 -15.29 24.70
CA SER A 266 11.37 -15.06 26.15
C SER A 266 10.07 -15.28 26.94
N ASP A 267 8.89 -15.13 26.32
CA ASP A 267 7.57 -15.37 26.93
C ASP A 267 7.26 -16.87 27.10
N CYS A 268 8.17 -17.76 26.64
CA CYS A 268 8.23 -19.14 27.13
C CYS A 268 8.91 -19.27 28.51
N VAL A 269 9.38 -18.16 29.11
CA VAL A 269 10.12 -18.15 30.38
C VAL A 269 9.56 -17.13 31.38
N ASP A 270 8.91 -16.03 30.98
CA ASP A 270 8.25 -15.17 31.99
C ASP A 270 7.14 -14.28 31.44
N PHE A 271 6.08 -14.08 32.24
CA PHE A 271 4.87 -13.35 31.85
C PHE A 271 5.04 -11.85 32.09
N GLY A 272 5.26 -11.10 31.02
CA GLY A 272 5.09 -9.65 31.05
C GLY A 272 5.63 -8.99 29.80
N CYS A 273 4.79 -8.73 28.79
CA CYS A 273 5.25 -7.96 27.63
C CYS A 273 4.31 -6.88 27.11
N ASP A 274 4.78 -5.65 27.33
CA ASP A 274 4.93 -4.51 26.45
C ASP A 274 4.06 -4.40 25.17
N SER A 275 3.43 -3.23 25.03
CA SER A 275 2.26 -2.94 24.19
C SER A 275 2.47 -2.93 22.67
N GLY A 276 3.73 -3.03 22.20
CA GLY A 276 4.08 -3.05 20.78
C GLY A 276 3.99 -4.43 20.12
N VAL A 277 4.18 -5.50 20.89
CA VAL A 277 4.24 -6.91 20.41
C VAL A 277 2.87 -7.43 20.00
N ALA A 278 1.82 -6.98 20.69
CA ALA A 278 0.45 -7.43 20.47
C ALA A 278 -0.15 -6.99 19.12
N ILE A 279 0.37 -5.95 18.48
CA ILE A 279 -0.14 -5.47 17.16
C ILE A 279 0.28 -6.43 16.04
N MET A 280 1.48 -6.99 16.15
CA MET A 280 1.96 -8.00 15.22
C MET A 280 1.34 -9.35 15.53
N GLU A 281 1.24 -9.74 16.81
CA GLU A 281 0.59 -11.00 17.22
C GLU A 281 -0.89 -11.12 16.81
N LEU A 282 -1.64 -10.02 16.84
CA LEU A 282 -3.04 -9.99 16.40
C LEU A 282 -3.21 -9.95 14.86
N GLU A 283 -2.16 -9.64 14.11
CA GLU A 283 -2.07 -9.86 12.66
C GLU A 283 -1.53 -11.29 12.35
N LEU A 284 -0.85 -11.93 13.31
CA LEU A 284 -0.24 -13.27 13.20
C LEU A 284 -1.24 -14.43 13.39
N ASN A 285 -2.31 -14.25 14.17
CA ASN A 285 -3.25 -15.32 14.52
C ASN A 285 -4.71 -14.91 14.26
N PRO A 286 -5.29 -15.22 13.09
CA PRO A 286 -6.73 -15.40 13.04
C PRO A 286 -7.06 -16.61 13.92
N VAL A 287 -7.90 -16.38 14.92
CA VAL A 287 -8.46 -17.40 15.81
C VAL A 287 -8.87 -18.62 14.98
N GLY A 288 -8.21 -19.77 15.20
CA GLY A 288 -8.52 -20.99 14.43
C GLY A 288 -7.52 -22.15 14.54
N CYS A 289 -6.26 -21.91 14.92
CA CYS A 289 -5.32 -23.00 15.23
C CYS A 289 -5.10 -23.12 16.75
N THR A 290 -6.14 -23.55 17.47
CA THR A 290 -5.92 -24.25 18.74
C THR A 290 -5.12 -25.51 18.43
N LYS A 291 -3.83 -25.52 18.81
CA LYS A 291 -3.09 -26.76 19.04
C LYS A 291 -3.97 -27.61 19.96
N LYS A 292 -4.55 -28.70 19.45
CA LYS A 292 -4.95 -29.82 20.31
C LYS A 292 -3.67 -30.23 21.04
N LYS A 293 -3.56 -29.91 22.33
CA LYS A 293 -2.62 -30.61 23.20
C LYS A 293 -3.15 -32.04 23.26
N GLY A 294 -2.43 -32.97 22.65
CA GLY A 294 -2.64 -34.40 22.88
C GLY A 294 -2.33 -34.65 24.35
N ILE A 295 -3.32 -35.19 25.06
CA ILE A 295 -3.11 -36.06 26.21
C ILE A 295 -2.85 -37.44 25.62
#